data_AF-A0A533YRY3-F1
#
_entry.id   AF-A0A533YRY3-F1
#
_cell.length_a   1.000
_cell.length_b   1.000
_cell.length_c   1.000
_cell.angle_alpha   90.00
_cell.angle_beta   90.00
_cell.angle_gamma   90.00
#
_symmetry.space_group_name_H-M   'P 1'
#
loop_
_entity.id
_entity.type
_entity.pdbx_description
1 polymer ?
#
loop_
_entity_poly.entity_id
_entity_poly.type
_entity_poly.pdbx_seq_one_letter_code
_entity_poly.pdbx_strand_id
1 'polypeptide(L)' 'GFGIAGQTLVGQSIGRGEARLAHSYGFETAKVTTIFTIAIGLIFVFIPDAILLIITTNDEVIRVARPLLQIAGIAQVF' A
#
# COMPACT_ATOMS: atom_id res chain seq x y z
N GLY A 1 -2.02 -9.14 -1.50
CA GLY A 1 -3.49 -9.28 -1.60
C GLY A 1 -3.99 -8.77 -2.93
N PHE A 2 -4.07 -7.45 -3.08
CA PHE A 2 -4.58 -6.80 -4.31
C PHE A 2 -3.85 -7.24 -5.59
N GLY A 3 -2.52 -7.33 -5.57
CA GLY A 3 -1.74 -7.78 -6.73
C GLY A 3 -2.14 -9.18 -7.22
N ILE A 4 -2.26 -10.15 -6.32
CA ILE A 4 -2.67 -11.53 -6.67
C ILE A 4 -4.10 -11.54 -7.22
N ALA A 5 -5.03 -10.86 -6.54
CA ALA A 5 -6.43 -10.79 -6.98
C ALA A 5 -6.56 -10.13 -8.37
N GLY A 6 -5.87 -9.00 -8.58
CA GLY A 6 -5.82 -8.31 -9.87
C GLY A 6 -5.23 -9.18 -10.95
N GLN A 7 -4.09 -9.83 -10.71
CA GLN A 7 -3.45 -10.74 -11.66
C GLN A 7 -4.37 -11.91 -12.03
N THR A 8 -5.07 -12.51 -11.05
CA THR A 8 -6.04 -13.58 -11.32
C THR A 8 -7.21 -13.10 -12.17
N LEU A 9 -7.87 -11.98 -11.81
CA LEU A 9 -9.03 -11.47 -12.53
C LEU A 9 -8.67 -10.99 -13.95
N VAL A 10 -7.54 -10.31 -14.09
CA VAL A 10 -7.00 -9.87 -15.39
C VAL A 10 -6.66 -11.09 -16.24
N GLY A 11 -5.91 -12.05 -15.69
CA GLY A 11 -5.52 -13.27 -16.40
C GLY A 11 -6.71 -14.11 -16.85
N GLN A 12 -7.71 -14.30 -15.99
CA GLN A 12 -8.95 -14.98 -16.34
C GLN A 12 -9.72 -14.26 -17.45
N SER A 13 -9.82 -12.93 -17.38
CA SER A 13 -10.54 -12.14 -18.40
C SER A 13 -9.83 -12.16 -19.75
N ILE A 14 -8.49 -12.11 -19.76
CA ILE A 14 -7.69 -12.30 -20.98
C ILE A 14 -7.91 -13.70 -21.55
N GLY A 15 -7.89 -14.73 -20.70
CA GLY A 15 -8.12 -16.12 -21.12
C GLY A 15 -9.50 -16.36 -21.74
N ARG A 16 -10.51 -15.54 -21.39
CA ARG A 16 -11.85 -15.56 -21.99
C ARG A 16 -11.99 -14.69 -23.24
N GLY A 17 -10.93 -14.00 -23.67
CA GLY A 17 -10.97 -13.05 -24.80
C GLY A 17 -11.60 -11.69 -24.45
N GLU A 18 -11.86 -11.41 -23.18
CA GLU A 18 -12.55 -10.22 -22.69
C GLU A 18 -11.56 -9.08 -22.36
N ALA A 19 -10.81 -8.61 -23.37
CA ALA A 19 -9.72 -7.65 -23.18
C ALA A 19 -10.16 -6.35 -22.49
N ARG A 20 -11.38 -5.87 -22.77
CA ARG A 20 -11.93 -4.66 -22.15
C ARG A 20 -12.19 -4.86 -20.65
N LEU A 21 -12.66 -6.04 -20.26
CA LEU A 21 -12.89 -6.38 -18.86
C LEU A 21 -11.56 -6.54 -18.11
N ALA A 22 -10.56 -7.16 -18.74
CA ALA A 22 -9.21 -7.26 -18.20
C ALA A 22 -8.62 -5.88 -17.88
N HIS A 23 -8.76 -4.91 -18.79
CA HIS A 23 -8.31 -3.54 -18.56
C HIS A 23 -9.03 -2.90 -17.37
N SER A 24 -10.36 -3.05 -17.28
CA SER A 24 -11.14 -2.53 -16.17
C SER A 24 -10.72 -3.13 -14.83
N TYR A 25 -10.49 -4.44 -14.75
CA TYR A 25 -10.01 -5.07 -13.51
C TYR A 25 -8.62 -4.61 -13.11
N GLY A 26 -7.71 -4.45 -14.07
CA GLY A 26 -6.39 -3.88 -13.80
C GLY A 26 -6.49 -2.47 -13.22
N PHE A 27 -7.29 -1.62 -13.85
CA PHE A 27 -7.47 -0.23 -13.43
C PHE A 27 -8.15 -0.10 -12.08
N GLU A 28 -9.24 -0.82 -11.83
CA GLU A 28 -9.96 -0.79 -10.56
C GLU A 28 -9.10 -1.33 -9.41
N THR A 29 -8.34 -2.40 -9.65
CA THR A 29 -7.40 -2.93 -8.66
C THR A 29 -6.30 -1.91 -8.34
N ALA A 30 -5.72 -1.27 -9.36
CA ALA A 30 -4.72 -0.23 -9.18
C ALA A 30 -5.29 0.95 -8.37
N LYS A 31 -6.47 1.46 -8.74
CA LYS A 31 -7.14 2.56 -8.04
C LYS A 31 -7.35 2.26 -6.55
N VAL A 32 -7.94 1.11 -6.23
CA VAL A 32 -8.17 0.71 -4.84
C VAL A 32 -6.85 0.55 -4.08
N THR A 33 -5.84 -0.06 -4.71
CA THR A 33 -4.51 -0.24 -4.12
C THR A 33 -3.86 1.11 -3.82
N THR A 34 -3.88 2.05 -4.77
CA THR A 34 -3.30 3.40 -4.60
C THR A 34 -4.00 4.17 -3.48
N ILE A 35 -5.34 4.13 -3.40
CA ILE A 35 -6.07 4.79 -2.31
C ILE A 35 -5.65 4.19 -0.96
N PHE A 36 -5.54 2.87 -0.89
CA PHE A 36 -5.13 2.18 0.33
C PHE A 36 -3.68 2.51 0.72
N THR A 37 -2.73 2.47 -0.21
CA THR A 37 -1.32 2.77 0.09
C THR A 37 -1.10 4.23 0.47
N ILE A 38 -1.81 5.17 -0.15
CA ILE A 38 -1.80 6.58 0.26
C ILE A 38 -2.33 6.73 1.68
N ALA A 39 -3.44 6.07 2.03
CA ALA A 39 -4.01 6.16 3.37
C ALA A 39 -3.02 5.67 4.44
N ILE A 40 -2.35 4.54 4.21
CA ILE A 40 -1.33 4.03 5.14
C ILE A 40 -0.09 4.94 5.16
N GLY A 41 0.37 5.39 3.99
CA GLY A 41 1.51 6.29 3.88
C GLY A 41 1.30 7.59 4.66
N LEU A 42 0.09 8.17 4.59
CA LEU A 42 -0.29 9.34 5.38
C LEU A 42 -0.20 9.06 6.88
N ILE A 43 -0.68 7.90 7.34
CA ILE A 43 -0.57 7.51 8.76
C ILE A 43 0.89 7.45 9.20
N PHE A 44 1.76 6.83 8.38
CA PHE A 44 3.19 6.71 8.69
C PHE A 44 3.93 8.05 8.67
N VAL A 45 3.53 8.98 7.82
CA VAL A 45 4.15 10.31 7.73
C VAL A 45 3.70 11.23 8.86
N PHE A 46 2.41 11.29 9.14
CA PHE A 46 1.82 12.26 10.09
C PHE A 46 1.73 11.76 11.53
N ILE A 47 1.63 10.44 11.75
CA ILE A 47 1.46 9.86 13.08
C ILE A 47 2.45 8.70 13.32
N PRO A 48 3.77 8.87 13.06
CA PRO A 48 4.74 7.79 13.19
C PRO A 48 4.89 7.29 14.63
N ASP A 49 4.85 8.19 15.62
CA ASP A 49 5.09 7.84 17.03
C ASP A 49 4.02 6.92 17.61
N ALA A 50 2.75 7.11 17.24
CA ALA A 50 1.69 6.23 17.70
C ALA A 50 1.89 4.79 17.20
N ILE A 51 2.42 4.63 15.98
CA ILE A 51 2.76 3.31 15.43
C ILE A 51 3.99 2.74 16.14
N LEU A 52 5.03 3.55 16.35
CA LEU A 52 6.26 3.10 17.01
C LEU A 52 6.03 2.70 18.47
N LEU A 53 5.12 3.37 19.17
CA LEU A 53 4.74 3.06 20.55
C LEU A 53 4.04 1.71 20.70
N ILE A 54 3.44 1.17 19.63
CA ILE A 54 2.88 -0.20 19.63
C ILE A 54 4.00 -1.25 19.63
N ILE A 55 5.18 -0.90 19.10
CA ILE A 55 6.31 -1.82 18.94
C ILE A 55 7.30 -1.69 20.10
N THR A 56 7.57 -0.47 20.56
CA THR A 56 8.58 -0.21 21.60
C THR A 56 8.25 1.02 22.43
N THR A 57 8.69 1.01 23.69
CA THR A 57 8.62 2.16 24.62
C THR A 57 9.98 2.82 24.83
N ASN A 58 11.02 2.41 24.10
CA ASN A 58 12.36 3.01 24.22
C ASN A 58 12.49 4.26 23.34
N ASP A 59 12.64 5.43 23.98
CA ASP A 59 12.75 6.73 23.31
C ASP A 59 13.92 6.87 22.34
N GLU A 60 15.05 6.19 22.59
CA GLU A 60 16.19 6.20 21.68
C GLU A 60 15.86 5.47 20.38
N VAL A 61 15.19 4.32 20.48
CA VAL A 61 14.72 3.54 19.32
C VAL A 61 13.68 4.33 18.53
N ILE A 62 12.72 4.98 19.21
CA ILE A 62 11.68 5.80 18.56
C ILE A 62 12.31 6.96 17.79
N ARG A 63 13.30 7.65 18.37
CA ARG A 63 14.01 8.77 17.71
C ARG A 63 14.65 8.36 16.39
N VAL A 64 15.29 7.20 16.36
CA VAL A 64 15.97 6.69 15.17
C VAL A 64 14.95 6.16 14.15
N ALA A 65 13.91 5.45 14.60
CA ALA A 65 12.91 4.83 13.73
C ALA A 65 11.92 5.82 13.12
N ARG A 66 11.64 6.96 13.77
CA ARG A 66 10.69 7.98 13.27
C ARG A 66 10.96 8.41 11.82
N PRO A 67 12.15 8.95 11.47
CA PRO A 67 12.41 9.38 10.10
C PRO A 67 12.38 8.21 9.11
N LEU A 68 12.83 7.02 9.52
CA LEU A 68 12.76 5.80 8.69
C LEU A 68 11.31 5.44 8.35
N LEU A 69 10.40 5.51 9.32
CA LEU A 69 8.98 5.23 9.12
C LEU A 69 8.31 6.27 8.21
N GLN A 70 8.66 7.55 8.37
CA GLN A 70 8.15 8.61 7.50
C GLN A 70 8.62 8.43 6.04
N ILE A 71 9.89 8.07 5.83
CA ILE A 71 10.43 7.75 4.49
C ILE A 71 9.71 6.53 3.91
N ALA A 72 9.49 5.48 4.70
CA ALA A 72 8.74 4.31 4.27
C ALA A 72 7.29 4.66 3.87
N GLY A 73 6.65 5.57 4.61
CA GLY A 73 5.30 6.07 4.27
C GLY A 73 5.23 6.78 2.92
N ILE A 74 6.25 7.58 2.58
CA ILE A 74 6.36 8.20 1.25
C ILE A 74 6.63 7.15 0.17
N ALA A 75 7.49 6.18 0.47
CA ALA A 75 7.87 5.11 -0.46
C ALA A 75 6.70 4.19 -0.82
N GLN A 76 5.70 3.99 0.05
CA GLN A 76 4.54 3.14 -0.22
C GLN A 76 3.68 3.56 -1.42
N VAL A 77 3.80 4.81 -1.86
CA VAL A 77 3.02 5.34 -3.00
C VAL A 77 3.61 4.90 -4.35
N PHE A 78 4.86 4.42 -4.37
CA PHE A 78 5.60 3.96 -5.55
C PHE A 78 5.70 2.44 -5.62
#